data_AF-A0A6M1ZTT3-F1
#
_entry.id   AF-A0A6M1ZTT3-F1
#
_cell.length_a   1.000
_cell.length_b   1.000
_cell.length_c   1.000
_cell.angle_alpha   90.00
_cell.angle_beta   90.00
_cell.angle_gamma   90.00
#
_symmetry.space_group_name_H-M   'P 1'
#
loop_
_entity.id
_entity.type
_entity.pdbx_description
1 polymer ?
#
loop_
_entity_poly.entity_id
_entity_poly.type
_entity_poly.pdbx_seq_one_letter_code
_entity_poly.pdbx_strand_id
1 'polypeptide(L)'
;MISFLKKLFLDNWQRKLLSIILAMIVWIVVNHSLSSTKIISDIPIKIINIPKNKTLIGLGSNGFLKDKITLNVMGNKNFLDHLTSNDLFVLIDVENMPNHFEEIITKKNLVSIDSKYNLERSIKKIKPSVYEVRLSELITEKVPIYLSDPIGEAPLGYEFTDIFPFKLNITITGPEEMIKEIKSNSLNLTFNLNNITKTELDALYNENKNSRKDVINYLVPTSWKKINIPSISSNSITIDDPESKYMRIDFIKKDLIPINASIPIQLFFPTKNNSKYNPKTTYLEENDLIKNMNDVFLVTTPLFAKGVSELFLDIIKDKIVIVISVDPKDHSHSLKWNINYILAIEAEKEYVAKALSEETDNELRKIQPHLREKYLKNRFRSFLNKFRLWSSSEKKLNLKIKLKNDKVVVSSSKSTK
;
A
#
# COMPACT_ATOMS: atom_id res chain seq x y z
N MET A 1 -2.94 91.32 23.58
CA MET A 1 -2.74 89.86 23.43
C MET A 1 -1.96 89.24 24.60
N ILE A 2 -0.77 89.76 24.95
CA ILE A 2 0.09 89.22 26.04
C ILE A 2 -0.58 89.24 27.43
N SER A 3 -1.38 90.27 27.74
CA SER A 3 -2.14 90.37 29.00
C SER A 3 -3.25 89.33 29.14
N PHE A 4 -3.93 89.00 28.03
CA PHE A 4 -5.00 87.99 28.00
C PHE A 4 -4.43 86.58 28.17
N LEU A 5 -3.32 86.28 27.51
CA LEU A 5 -2.56 85.04 27.70
C LEU A 5 -2.04 84.90 29.14
N LYS A 6 -1.51 85.97 29.75
CA LYS A 6 -1.10 85.91 31.17
C LYS A 6 -2.28 85.63 32.11
N LYS A 7 -3.43 86.28 31.92
CA LYS A 7 -4.60 86.04 32.78
C LYS A 7 -5.21 84.65 32.55
N LEU A 8 -5.13 84.12 31.33
CA LEU A 8 -5.65 82.80 30.99
C LEU A 8 -4.74 81.66 31.45
N PHE A 9 -3.42 81.85 31.54
CA PHE A 9 -2.48 80.80 31.96
C PHE A 9 -1.91 80.95 33.39
N LEU A 10 -1.67 82.17 33.88
CA LEU A 10 -1.04 82.40 35.20
C LEU A 10 -2.03 82.66 36.33
N ASP A 11 -3.25 83.11 36.02
CA ASP A 11 -4.28 83.34 37.04
C ASP A 11 -4.90 81.99 37.46
N ASN A 12 -4.90 81.71 38.77
CA ASN A 12 -5.30 80.42 39.35
C ASN A 12 -4.57 79.17 38.80
N TRP A 13 -3.30 79.30 38.41
CA TRP A 13 -2.52 78.22 37.79
C TRP A 13 -2.46 76.93 38.63
N GLN A 14 -2.48 77.04 39.97
CA GLN A 14 -2.51 75.89 40.89
C GLN A 14 -3.77 75.05 40.73
N ARG A 15 -4.96 75.69 40.61
CA ARG A 15 -6.23 74.98 40.41
C ARG A 15 -6.28 74.31 39.03
N LYS A 16 -5.70 74.95 38.02
CA LYS A 16 -5.59 74.40 36.66
C LYS A 16 -4.66 73.19 36.62
N LEU A 17 -3.49 73.28 37.24
CA LEU A 17 -2.56 72.15 37.34
C LEU A 17 -3.21 70.96 38.07
N LEU A 18 -3.87 71.21 39.20
CA LEU A 18 -4.60 70.18 39.93
C LEU A 18 -5.70 69.54 39.06
N SER A 19 -6.45 70.34 38.29
CA SER A 19 -7.47 69.81 37.37
C SER A 19 -6.89 68.94 36.26
N ILE A 20 -5.71 69.27 35.73
CA ILE A 20 -5.01 68.46 34.71
C ILE A 20 -4.51 67.15 35.30
N ILE A 21 -3.90 67.19 36.49
CA ILE A 21 -3.44 65.98 37.19
C ILE A 21 -4.64 65.07 37.49
N LEU A 22 -5.74 65.64 37.99
CA LEU A 22 -6.93 64.86 38.33
C LEU A 22 -7.59 64.29 37.07
N ALA A 23 -7.65 65.05 35.97
CA ALA A 23 -8.10 64.55 34.67
C ALA A 23 -7.19 63.43 34.13
N MET A 24 -5.87 63.53 34.31
CA MET A 24 -4.90 62.50 33.92
C MET A 24 -5.07 61.23 34.76
N ILE A 25 -5.28 61.35 36.07
CA ILE A 25 -5.56 60.22 36.96
C ILE A 25 -6.89 59.55 36.58
N VAL A 26 -7.95 60.33 36.38
CA VAL A 26 -9.25 59.80 35.94
C VAL A 26 -9.13 59.10 34.60
N TRP A 27 -8.41 59.69 33.64
CA TRP A 27 -8.16 59.08 32.34
C TRP A 27 -7.39 57.76 32.45
N ILE A 28 -6.32 57.72 33.26
CA ILE A 28 -5.54 56.50 33.50
C ILE A 28 -6.42 55.42 34.15
N VAL A 29 -7.19 55.76 35.17
CA VAL A 29 -8.05 54.81 35.90
C VAL A 29 -9.15 54.24 34.99
N VAL A 30 -9.82 55.10 34.21
CA VAL A 30 -10.86 54.67 33.27
C VAL A 30 -10.26 53.80 32.16
N ASN A 31 -9.16 54.25 31.55
CA ASN A 31 -8.53 53.51 30.45
C ASN A 31 -7.98 52.16 30.90
N HIS A 32 -7.44 52.07 32.12
CA HIS A 32 -6.95 50.81 32.70
C HIS A 32 -8.09 49.88 33.16
N SER A 33 -9.31 50.40 33.33
CA SER A 33 -10.49 49.64 33.78
C SER A 33 -11.26 48.98 32.63
N LEU A 34 -11.12 49.49 31.39
CA LEU A 34 -11.82 48.99 30.20
C LEU A 34 -11.50 47.50 29.94
N SER A 35 -12.47 46.64 30.20
CA SER A 35 -12.44 45.23 29.82
C SER A 35 -13.13 45.00 28.49
N SER A 36 -12.49 44.21 27.62
CA SER A 36 -13.06 43.73 26.36
C SER A 36 -13.23 42.21 26.41
N THR A 37 -14.06 41.66 25.52
CA THR A 37 -14.20 40.22 25.28
C THR A 37 -13.69 39.91 23.88
N LYS A 38 -12.78 38.94 23.77
CA LYS A 38 -12.21 38.46 22.50
C LYS A 38 -12.42 36.95 22.38
N ILE A 39 -12.79 36.52 21.17
CA ILE A 39 -12.85 35.11 20.80
C ILE A 39 -11.49 34.75 20.20
N ILE A 40 -10.83 33.74 20.75
CA ILE A 40 -9.53 33.25 20.26
C ILE A 40 -9.76 31.80 19.83
N SER A 41 -9.66 31.56 18.52
CA SER A 41 -9.77 30.24 17.92
C SER A 41 -8.40 29.54 17.86
N ASP A 42 -8.41 28.24 17.59
CA ASP A 42 -7.21 27.46 17.28
C ASP A 42 -6.15 27.40 18.38
N ILE A 43 -6.57 27.42 19.64
CA ILE A 43 -5.66 27.30 20.78
C ILE A 43 -5.25 25.82 20.93
N PRO A 44 -3.94 25.51 20.94
CA PRO A 44 -3.44 24.16 21.10
C PRO A 44 -3.65 23.64 22.54
N ILE A 45 -3.96 22.36 22.67
CA ILE A 45 -4.09 21.67 23.96
C ILE A 45 -2.84 20.81 24.19
N LYS A 46 -2.24 20.95 25.38
CA LYS A 46 -1.13 20.14 25.87
C LYS A 46 -1.60 19.28 27.04
N ILE A 47 -1.32 17.98 26.97
CA ILE A 47 -1.65 17.04 28.04
C ILE A 47 -0.36 16.65 28.77
N ILE A 48 -0.41 16.62 30.10
CA ILE A 48 0.71 16.22 30.97
C ILE A 48 0.31 15.09 31.92
N ASN A 49 1.31 14.40 32.48
CA ASN A 49 1.16 13.31 33.44
C ASN A 49 0.32 12.12 32.94
N ILE A 50 0.41 11.81 31.65
CA ILE A 50 -0.23 10.63 31.07
C ILE A 50 0.41 9.35 31.67
N PRO A 51 -0.38 8.42 32.22
CA PRO A 51 0.13 7.13 32.69
C PRO A 51 0.88 6.38 31.58
N LYS A 52 1.97 5.70 31.91
CA LYS A 52 2.85 5.03 30.93
C LYS A 52 2.15 4.01 30.01
N ASN A 53 1.02 3.46 30.45
CA ASN A 53 0.22 2.47 29.73
C ASN A 53 -0.99 3.07 28.99
N LYS A 54 -1.15 4.39 28.98
CA LYS A 54 -2.27 5.09 28.33
C LYS A 54 -1.76 6.12 27.34
N THR A 55 -2.63 6.47 26.40
CA THR A 55 -2.39 7.49 25.39
C THR A 55 -3.71 8.13 24.98
N LEU A 56 -3.64 9.14 24.11
CA LEU A 56 -4.81 9.74 23.48
C LEU A 56 -4.68 9.67 21.97
N ILE A 57 -5.82 9.59 21.30
CA ILE A 57 -5.90 9.68 19.85
C ILE A 57 -5.48 11.09 19.43
N GLY A 58 -4.55 11.18 18.47
CA GLY A 58 -4.09 12.48 17.94
C GLY A 58 -3.09 13.22 18.83
N LEU A 59 -2.50 12.56 19.83
CA LEU A 59 -1.41 13.11 20.63
C LEU A 59 -0.09 13.10 19.84
N GLY A 60 0.50 14.28 19.65
CA GLY A 60 1.82 14.45 19.05
C GLY A 60 2.96 14.10 20.01
N SER A 61 4.16 13.88 19.47
CA SER A 61 5.37 13.57 20.24
C SER A 61 5.81 14.67 21.21
N ASN A 62 5.31 15.89 21.03
CA ASN A 62 5.54 17.06 21.87
C ASN A 62 4.49 17.23 23.00
N GLY A 63 3.55 16.28 23.14
CA GLY A 63 2.48 16.30 24.14
C GLY A 63 1.30 17.21 23.78
N PHE A 64 1.27 17.76 22.56
CA PHE A 64 0.15 18.54 22.06
C PHE A 64 -0.82 17.66 21.28
N LEU A 65 -2.11 17.90 21.46
CA LEU A 65 -3.14 17.26 20.66
C LEU A 65 -3.27 17.93 19.29
N LYS A 66 -3.70 17.15 18.30
CA LYS A 66 -4.10 17.67 16.98
C LYS A 66 -5.35 18.54 17.07
N ASP A 67 -6.23 18.24 18.02
CA ASP A 67 -7.45 19.01 18.27
C ASP A 67 -7.12 20.37 18.88
N LYS A 68 -7.87 21.38 18.44
CA LYS A 68 -7.75 22.76 18.90
C LYS A 68 -9.10 23.25 19.42
N ILE A 69 -9.06 24.20 20.34
CA ILE A 69 -10.25 24.75 20.95
C ILE A 69 -10.38 26.25 20.70
N THR A 70 -11.61 26.75 20.84
CA THR A 70 -11.93 28.16 20.78
C THR A 70 -12.37 28.63 22.16
N LEU A 71 -11.71 29.67 22.69
CA LEU A 71 -12.01 30.24 24.00
C LEU A 71 -12.53 31.67 23.89
N ASN A 72 -13.49 32.00 24.74
CA ASN A 72 -13.97 33.37 24.91
C ASN A 72 -13.31 33.98 26.15
N VAL A 73 -12.41 34.93 25.92
CA VAL A 73 -11.56 35.52 26.96
C VAL A 73 -11.97 36.98 27.20
N MET A 74 -12.17 37.35 28.46
CA MET A 74 -12.50 38.70 28.90
C MET A 74 -11.35 39.26 29.74
N GLY A 75 -10.87 40.47 29.43
CA GLY A 75 -9.62 40.99 29.98
C GLY A 75 -9.34 42.43 29.59
N ASN A 76 -8.15 42.93 29.92
CA ASN A 76 -7.72 44.28 29.55
C ASN A 76 -7.72 44.42 28.01
N LYS A 77 -8.40 45.45 27.49
CA LYS A 77 -8.55 45.66 26.04
C LYS A 77 -7.21 45.72 25.30
N ASN A 78 -6.25 46.51 25.79
CA ASN A 78 -4.95 46.70 25.16
C ASN A 78 -4.15 45.38 25.10
N PHE A 79 -4.34 44.50 26.09
CA PHE A 79 -3.71 43.18 26.09
C PHE A 79 -4.39 42.22 25.12
N LEU A 80 -5.72 42.16 25.13
CA LEU A 80 -6.47 41.23 24.28
C LEU A 80 -6.30 41.53 22.80
N ASP A 81 -6.16 42.80 22.41
CA ASP A 81 -5.99 43.16 21.00
C ASP A 81 -4.71 42.56 20.41
N HIS A 82 -3.63 42.45 21.19
CA HIS A 82 -2.35 41.86 20.77
C HIS A 82 -2.25 40.34 20.99
N LEU A 83 -3.16 39.74 21.74
CA LEU A 83 -3.11 38.31 22.06
C LEU A 83 -3.54 37.45 20.87
N THR A 84 -2.68 36.50 20.46
CA THR A 84 -2.97 35.53 19.38
C THR A 84 -3.01 34.10 19.91
N SER A 85 -3.50 33.16 19.08
CA SER A 85 -3.56 31.74 19.44
C SER A 85 -2.20 31.07 19.57
N ASN A 86 -1.16 31.64 18.96
CA ASN A 86 0.22 31.14 19.05
C ASN A 86 0.93 31.54 20.35
N ASP A 87 0.34 32.43 21.15
CA ASP A 87 0.94 32.92 22.40
C ASP A 87 0.47 32.12 23.63
N LEU A 88 -0.46 31.19 23.42
CA LEU A 88 -1.19 30.47 24.46
C LEU A 88 -1.29 28.98 24.16
N PHE A 89 -1.33 28.17 25.21
CA PHE A 89 -1.83 26.80 25.12
C PHE A 89 -2.65 26.46 26.37
N VAL A 90 -3.54 25.47 26.23
CA VAL A 90 -4.26 24.90 27.37
C VAL A 90 -3.49 23.70 27.90
N LEU A 91 -3.22 23.69 29.20
CA LEU A 91 -2.61 22.59 29.93
C LEU A 91 -3.70 21.79 30.65
N ILE A 92 -3.82 20.51 30.31
CA ILE A 92 -4.69 19.55 30.99
C ILE A 92 -3.81 18.52 31.69
N ASP A 93 -4.00 18.39 33.00
CA ASP A 93 -3.36 17.36 33.81
C ASP A 93 -4.28 16.15 33.90
N VAL A 94 -3.82 14.99 33.43
CA VAL A 94 -4.59 13.74 33.46
C VAL A 94 -4.18 12.82 34.62
N GLU A 95 -3.34 13.29 35.55
CA GLU A 95 -2.91 12.49 36.69
C GLU A 95 -4.12 12.04 37.53
N ASN A 96 -4.22 10.74 37.80
CA ASN A 96 -5.32 10.11 38.55
C ASN A 96 -6.74 10.30 37.98
N MET A 97 -6.87 10.76 36.73
CA MET A 97 -8.17 10.88 36.06
C MET A 97 -8.66 9.53 35.51
N PRO A 98 -9.99 9.30 35.44
CA PRO A 98 -10.55 8.10 34.83
C PRO A 98 -10.32 8.10 33.31
N ASN A 99 -10.59 6.97 32.65
CA ASN A 99 -10.36 6.83 31.20
C ASN A 99 -11.18 7.80 30.36
N HIS A 100 -12.33 8.24 30.87
CA HIS A 100 -13.21 9.17 30.21
C HIS A 100 -13.67 10.21 31.23
N PHE A 101 -13.43 11.49 30.92
CA PHE A 101 -13.87 12.60 31.75
C PHE A 101 -14.03 13.88 30.94
N GLU A 102 -14.75 14.83 31.52
CA GLU A 102 -14.94 16.16 30.99
C GLU A 102 -14.11 17.16 31.81
N GLU A 103 -13.17 17.85 31.17
CA GLU A 103 -12.40 18.92 31.79
C GLU A 103 -13.04 20.27 31.49
N ILE A 104 -13.34 21.05 32.53
CA ILE A 104 -13.84 22.42 32.39
C ILE A 104 -12.64 23.35 32.26
N ILE A 105 -12.43 23.89 31.06
CA ILE A 105 -11.30 24.78 30.78
C ILE A 105 -11.57 26.14 31.42
N THR A 106 -10.73 26.48 32.39
CA THR A 106 -10.76 27.75 33.12
C THR A 106 -9.46 28.52 32.95
N LYS A 107 -9.36 29.69 33.58
CA LYS A 107 -8.16 30.53 33.58
C LYS A 107 -6.90 29.80 34.07
N LYS A 108 -7.05 28.80 34.96
CA LYS A 108 -5.92 28.05 35.52
C LYS A 108 -5.26 27.12 34.50
N ASN A 109 -6.01 26.68 33.49
CA ASN A 109 -5.51 25.79 32.46
C ASN A 109 -4.77 26.55 31.35
N LEU A 110 -4.85 27.88 31.28
CA LEU A 110 -4.13 28.67 30.27
C LEU A 110 -2.69 28.97 30.69
N VAL A 111 -1.76 28.65 29.80
CA VAL A 111 -0.34 28.95 29.96
C VAL A 111 0.12 29.77 28.76
N SER A 112 0.95 30.80 29.01
CA SER A 112 1.55 31.58 27.94
C SER A 112 2.87 30.97 27.49
N ILE A 113 3.13 31.05 26.19
CA ILE A 113 4.37 30.59 25.57
C ILE A 113 5.49 31.63 25.78
N ASP A 114 5.17 32.93 25.82
CA ASP A 114 6.15 34.00 26.09
C ASP A 114 5.99 34.51 27.54
N SER A 115 7.08 34.41 28.30
CA SER A 115 7.23 34.92 29.67
C SER A 115 6.92 36.41 29.85
N LYS A 116 6.89 37.20 28.76
CA LYS A 116 6.54 38.62 28.79
C LYS A 116 5.07 38.88 29.12
N TYR A 117 4.19 37.89 28.94
CA TYR A 117 2.76 38.05 29.15
C TYR A 117 2.31 37.47 30.49
N ASN A 118 1.96 38.36 31.44
CA ASN A 118 1.34 37.94 32.70
C ASN A 118 -0.18 37.75 32.51
N LEU A 119 -0.59 36.51 32.19
CA LEU A 119 -1.99 36.13 31.98
C LEU A 119 -2.86 36.34 33.22
N GLU A 120 -2.29 36.19 34.42
CA GLU A 120 -3.04 36.31 35.67
C GLU A 120 -3.56 37.72 35.90
N ARG A 121 -2.80 38.75 35.50
CA ARG A 121 -3.21 40.15 35.66
C ARG A 121 -4.08 40.66 34.50
N SER A 122 -3.87 40.13 33.30
CA SER A 122 -4.48 40.66 32.09
C SER A 122 -5.82 40.03 31.72
N ILE A 123 -6.03 38.74 32.07
CA ILE A 123 -7.29 38.02 31.82
C ILE A 123 -8.16 38.07 33.08
N LYS A 124 -9.34 38.69 32.99
CA LYS A 124 -10.30 38.77 34.10
C LYS A 124 -11.14 37.50 34.22
N LYS A 125 -11.67 37.00 33.09
CA LYS A 125 -12.57 35.84 33.07
C LYS A 125 -12.47 35.09 31.75
N ILE A 126 -12.69 33.79 31.79
CA ILE A 126 -12.88 32.94 30.59
C ILE A 126 -14.28 32.35 30.70
N LYS A 127 -15.01 32.33 29.58
CA LYS A 127 -16.27 31.57 29.53
C LYS A 127 -15.91 30.08 29.57
N PRO A 128 -16.41 29.30 30.56
CA PRO A 128 -16.11 27.88 30.65
C PRO A 128 -16.39 27.18 29.32
N SER A 129 -15.42 26.40 28.86
CA SER A 129 -15.56 25.46 27.74
C SER A 129 -15.30 24.07 28.27
N VAL A 130 -16.20 23.14 27.98
CA VAL A 130 -16.03 21.74 28.36
C VAL A 130 -15.24 21.04 27.25
N TYR A 131 -14.20 20.31 27.61
CA TYR A 131 -13.44 19.47 26.71
C TYR A 131 -13.51 18.01 27.17
N GLU A 132 -13.96 17.14 26.27
CA GLU A 132 -14.07 15.70 26.55
C GLU A 132 -12.72 15.03 26.31
N VAL A 133 -12.18 14.39 27.34
CA VAL A 133 -10.92 13.65 27.28
C VAL A 133 -11.21 12.16 27.30
N ARG A 134 -10.65 11.43 26.33
CA ARG A 134 -10.71 9.97 26.23
C ARG A 134 -9.30 9.39 26.21
N LEU A 135 -8.91 8.75 27.32
CA LEU A 135 -7.67 7.99 27.44
C LEU A 135 -7.90 6.59 26.89
N SER A 136 -7.09 6.22 25.91
CA SER A 136 -7.01 4.87 25.34
C SER A 136 -5.84 4.12 25.96
N GLU A 137 -5.89 2.78 25.93
CA GLU A 137 -4.73 1.96 26.27
C GLU A 137 -3.65 2.08 25.19
N LEU A 138 -2.40 2.24 25.62
CA LEU A 138 -1.25 2.23 24.73
C LEU A 138 -0.78 0.79 24.56
N ILE A 139 -0.99 0.23 23.37
CA ILE A 139 -0.62 -1.15 23.07
C ILE A 139 0.45 -1.21 21.98
N THR A 140 1.25 -2.27 22.02
CA THR A 140 2.24 -2.61 21.00
C THR A 140 1.87 -3.96 20.41
N GLU A 141 1.58 -4.00 19.11
CA GLU A 141 1.19 -5.24 18.44
C GLU A 141 1.87 -5.43 17.09
N LYS A 142 1.98 -6.69 16.69
CA LYS A 142 2.39 -7.07 15.33
C LYS A 142 1.19 -7.04 14.39
N VAL A 143 1.33 -6.27 13.33
CA VAL A 143 0.32 -6.10 12.29
C VAL A 143 0.83 -6.70 10.98
N PRO A 144 0.03 -7.51 10.27
CA PRO A 144 0.44 -8.09 9.00
C PRO A 144 0.47 -7.03 7.88
N ILE A 145 1.53 -7.07 7.07
CA ILE A 145 1.66 -6.33 5.82
C ILE A 145 1.63 -7.36 4.67
N TYR A 146 0.82 -7.10 3.66
CA TYR A 146 0.75 -7.88 2.44
C TYR A 146 1.46 -7.15 1.30
N LEU A 147 2.28 -7.87 0.54
CA LEU A 147 2.91 -7.31 -0.65
C LEU A 147 1.95 -7.47 -1.81
N SER A 148 1.53 -6.35 -2.40
CA SER A 148 0.62 -6.34 -3.54
C SER A 148 1.38 -6.53 -4.85
N ASP A 149 0.65 -6.80 -5.94
CA ASP A 149 1.21 -6.68 -7.28
C ASP A 149 1.81 -5.28 -7.47
N PRO A 150 2.99 -5.18 -8.10
CA PRO A 150 3.68 -3.92 -8.27
C PRO A 150 2.99 -3.07 -9.36
N ILE A 151 3.18 -1.76 -9.26
CA ILE A 151 2.72 -0.78 -10.26
C ILE A 151 3.82 -0.46 -11.27
N GLY A 152 3.43 0.09 -12.42
CA GLY A 152 4.35 0.39 -13.51
C GLY A 152 4.62 -0.82 -14.40
N GLU A 153 5.58 -0.69 -15.30
CA GLU A 153 5.95 -1.75 -16.24
C GLU A 153 7.34 -2.30 -15.93
N ALA A 154 7.50 -3.61 -16.10
CA ALA A 154 8.83 -4.21 -16.01
C ALA A 154 9.75 -3.64 -17.12
N PRO A 155 11.06 -3.48 -16.86
CA PRO A 155 12.00 -2.96 -17.84
C PRO A 155 11.96 -3.71 -19.18
N LEU A 156 12.27 -2.99 -20.27
CA LEU A 156 12.19 -3.55 -21.62
C LEU A 156 13.02 -4.85 -21.75
N GLY A 157 12.39 -5.90 -22.25
CA GLY A 157 12.98 -7.24 -22.37
C GLY A 157 12.73 -8.13 -21.16
N TYR A 158 12.11 -7.63 -20.09
CA TYR A 158 11.78 -8.39 -18.88
C TYR A 158 10.29 -8.42 -18.59
N GLU A 159 9.87 -9.44 -17.86
CA GLU A 159 8.51 -9.64 -17.38
C GLU A 159 8.53 -9.91 -15.88
N PHE A 160 7.66 -9.21 -15.16
CA PHE A 160 7.44 -9.42 -13.74
C PHE A 160 6.82 -10.81 -13.49
N THR A 161 7.45 -11.57 -12.60
CA THR A 161 7.01 -12.92 -12.27
C THR A 161 6.29 -12.98 -10.94
N ASP A 162 6.99 -12.59 -9.87
CA ASP A 162 6.52 -12.75 -8.49
C ASP A 162 7.26 -11.84 -7.50
N ILE A 163 6.76 -11.76 -6.26
CA ILE A 163 7.39 -11.06 -5.14
C ILE A 163 7.49 -12.00 -3.95
N PHE A 164 8.61 -11.95 -3.23
CA PHE A 164 8.77 -12.72 -2.00
C PHE A 164 9.35 -11.84 -0.88
N PRO A 165 8.95 -12.03 0.38
CA PRO A 165 7.79 -12.82 0.83
C PRO A 165 6.47 -12.11 0.55
N PHE A 166 5.37 -12.86 0.50
CA PHE A 166 4.02 -12.31 0.24
C PHE A 166 3.41 -11.58 1.45
N LYS A 167 3.88 -11.91 2.65
CA LYS A 167 3.38 -11.40 3.92
C LYS A 167 4.56 -11.15 4.85
N LEU A 168 4.54 -10.00 5.50
CA LEU A 168 5.46 -9.60 6.56
C LEU A 168 4.66 -9.13 7.77
N ASN A 169 5.32 -8.87 8.88
CA ASN A 169 4.72 -8.20 10.02
C ASN A 169 5.47 -6.91 10.34
N ILE A 170 4.77 -5.96 10.94
CA ILE A 170 5.37 -4.74 11.48
C ILE A 170 4.90 -4.55 12.91
N THR A 171 5.81 -4.16 13.79
CA THR A 171 5.48 -3.80 15.17
C THR A 171 5.05 -2.34 15.21
N ILE A 172 3.81 -2.08 15.66
CA ILE A 172 3.23 -0.74 15.76
C ILE A 172 2.81 -0.51 17.20
N THR A 173 3.11 0.69 17.72
CA THR A 173 2.69 1.14 19.05
C THR A 173 1.75 2.32 18.91
N GLY A 174 0.59 2.26 19.56
CA GLY A 174 -0.43 3.32 19.47
C GLY A 174 -1.68 3.03 20.31
N PRO A 175 -2.71 3.88 20.21
CA PRO A 175 -4.00 3.65 20.86
C PRO A 175 -4.64 2.34 20.41
N GLU A 176 -5.21 1.57 21.33
CA GLU A 176 -5.82 0.26 21.05
C GLU A 176 -6.83 0.29 19.90
N GLU A 177 -7.74 1.27 19.88
CA GLU A 177 -8.78 1.37 18.87
C GLU A 177 -8.19 1.54 17.46
N MET A 178 -7.12 2.34 17.36
CA MET A 178 -6.43 2.62 16.11
C MET A 178 -5.64 1.40 15.62
N ILE A 179 -4.97 0.67 16.52
CA ILE A 179 -4.26 -0.55 16.14
C ILE A 179 -5.24 -1.63 15.65
N LYS A 180 -6.40 -1.77 16.31
CA LYS A 180 -7.48 -2.66 15.87
C LYS A 180 -7.99 -2.28 14.49
N GLU A 181 -8.21 -1.00 14.22
CA GLU A 181 -8.63 -0.50 12.91
C GLU A 181 -7.59 -0.78 11.81
N ILE A 182 -6.31 -0.54 12.10
CA ILE A 182 -5.22 -0.84 11.16
C ILE A 182 -5.17 -2.35 10.84
N LYS A 183 -5.36 -3.21 11.86
CA LYS A 183 -5.43 -4.66 11.66
C LYS A 183 -6.61 -5.08 10.79
N SER A 184 -7.79 -4.45 10.94
CA SER A 184 -8.96 -4.77 10.12
C SER A 184 -8.82 -4.32 8.68
N ASN A 185 -8.16 -3.17 8.44
CA ASN A 185 -8.08 -2.58 7.10
C ASN A 185 -7.00 -3.19 6.19
N SER A 186 -6.15 -4.08 6.71
CA SER A 186 -5.02 -4.73 6.01
C SER A 186 -4.02 -3.75 5.40
N LEU A 187 -2.76 -3.85 5.81
CA LEU A 187 -1.70 -3.00 5.27
C LEU A 187 -1.12 -3.60 3.99
N ASN A 188 -1.10 -2.82 2.91
CA ASN A 188 -0.50 -3.22 1.63
C ASN A 188 0.78 -2.44 1.35
N LEU A 189 1.80 -3.14 0.88
CA LEU A 189 3.04 -2.56 0.37
C LEU A 189 3.15 -2.82 -1.13
N THR A 190 3.30 -1.75 -1.90
CA THR A 190 3.30 -1.78 -3.37
C THR A 190 4.62 -1.19 -3.89
N PHE A 191 5.32 -1.91 -4.77
CA PHE A 191 6.53 -1.41 -5.41
C PHE A 191 6.24 -0.82 -6.80
N ASN A 192 7.07 0.13 -7.22
CA ASN A 192 7.03 0.68 -8.57
C ASN A 192 8.16 0.10 -9.41
N LEU A 193 7.82 -0.67 -10.45
CA LEU A 193 8.78 -1.31 -11.34
C LEU A 193 9.58 -0.32 -12.17
N ASN A 194 9.05 0.89 -12.39
CA ASN A 194 9.76 1.93 -13.14
C ASN A 194 11.04 2.42 -12.42
N ASN A 195 11.18 2.11 -11.13
CA ASN A 195 12.39 2.42 -10.36
C ASN A 195 13.52 1.39 -10.56
N ILE A 196 13.24 0.30 -11.27
CA ILE A 196 14.22 -0.75 -11.58
C ILE A 196 14.69 -0.53 -13.01
N THR A 197 16.01 -0.51 -13.22
CA THR A 197 16.58 -0.26 -14.54
C THR A 197 16.88 -1.55 -15.28
N LYS A 198 16.84 -1.47 -16.63
CA LYS A 198 17.24 -2.61 -17.47
C LYS A 198 18.69 -3.02 -17.21
N THR A 199 19.58 -2.06 -16.98
CA THR A 199 21.01 -2.30 -16.73
C THR A 199 21.25 -3.12 -15.46
N GLU A 200 20.46 -2.89 -14.40
CA GLU A 200 20.53 -3.70 -13.17
C GLU A 200 20.10 -5.14 -13.44
N LEU A 201 18.99 -5.33 -14.18
CA LEU A 201 18.51 -6.67 -14.53
C LEU A 201 19.46 -7.41 -15.47
N ASP A 202 20.06 -6.72 -16.45
CA ASP A 202 21.05 -7.28 -17.36
C ASP A 202 22.32 -7.74 -16.61
N ALA A 203 22.77 -6.98 -15.61
CA ALA A 203 23.90 -7.37 -14.76
C ALA A 203 23.60 -8.66 -13.99
N LEU A 204 22.44 -8.70 -13.31
CA LEU A 204 22.00 -9.88 -12.55
C LEU A 204 21.77 -11.10 -13.46
N TYR A 205 21.26 -10.90 -14.68
CA TYR A 205 21.08 -11.97 -15.66
C TYR A 205 22.43 -12.56 -16.08
N ASN A 206 23.42 -11.71 -16.35
CA ASN A 206 24.75 -12.16 -16.77
C ASN A 206 25.51 -12.90 -15.66
N GLU A 207 25.37 -12.48 -14.40
CA GLU A 207 25.90 -13.21 -13.24
C GLU A 207 25.32 -14.63 -13.12
N ASN A 208 24.03 -14.78 -13.47
CA ASN A 208 23.28 -16.03 -13.35
C ASN A 208 23.36 -16.94 -14.59
N LYS A 209 23.94 -16.46 -15.70
CA LYS A 209 23.98 -17.16 -17.00
C LYS A 209 24.62 -18.55 -16.95
N ASN A 210 25.58 -18.77 -16.05
CA ASN A 210 26.24 -20.06 -15.87
C ASN A 210 25.39 -21.10 -15.11
N SER A 211 24.30 -20.68 -14.47
CA SER A 211 23.48 -21.52 -13.58
C SER A 211 22.15 -21.98 -14.17
N ARG A 212 21.89 -21.75 -15.47
CA ARG A 212 20.56 -21.99 -16.12
C ARG A 212 19.39 -21.36 -15.35
N LYS A 213 19.65 -20.22 -14.69
CA LYS A 213 18.65 -19.48 -13.93
C LYS A 213 18.07 -18.39 -14.82
N ASP A 214 16.92 -18.67 -15.41
CA ASP A 214 16.20 -17.68 -16.23
C ASP A 214 15.39 -16.69 -15.37
N VAL A 215 15.25 -17.01 -14.09
CA VAL A 215 14.60 -16.15 -13.09
C VAL A 215 15.65 -15.28 -12.43
N ILE A 216 15.46 -13.97 -12.56
CA ILE A 216 16.31 -12.93 -12.00
C ILE A 216 15.70 -12.47 -10.70
N ASN A 217 16.45 -12.60 -9.61
CA ASN A 217 16.04 -12.19 -8.28
C ASN A 217 16.56 -10.77 -8.01
N TYR A 218 15.71 -9.75 -8.07
CA TYR A 218 16.08 -8.38 -7.70
C TYR A 218 15.83 -8.15 -6.21
N LEU A 219 16.89 -8.01 -5.41
CA LEU A 219 16.78 -7.73 -3.97
C LEU A 219 16.25 -6.31 -3.75
N VAL A 220 15.17 -6.18 -2.97
CA VAL A 220 14.57 -4.87 -2.69
C VAL A 220 15.51 -4.06 -1.80
N PRO A 221 15.86 -2.80 -2.17
CA PRO A 221 16.69 -1.92 -1.35
C PRO A 221 16.05 -1.57 0.00
N THR A 222 16.87 -1.37 1.04
CA THR A 222 16.40 -1.00 2.39
C THR A 222 15.57 0.30 2.41
N SER A 223 15.83 1.22 1.49
CA SER A 223 15.06 2.47 1.36
C SER A 223 13.58 2.22 1.04
N TRP A 224 13.25 1.10 0.39
CA TRP A 224 11.87 0.74 0.01
C TRP A 224 11.18 -0.12 1.08
N LYS A 225 11.92 -0.64 2.07
CA LYS A 225 11.39 -1.49 3.17
C LYS A 225 10.74 -0.67 4.27
N LYS A 226 9.91 0.28 3.87
CA LYS A 226 9.22 1.22 4.77
C LYS A 226 7.77 1.37 4.36
N ILE A 227 6.90 1.60 5.33
CA ILE A 227 5.48 1.79 5.12
C ILE A 227 5.02 3.10 5.75
N ASN A 228 4.15 3.83 5.07
CA ASN A 228 3.54 5.05 5.60
C ASN A 228 2.21 4.70 6.27
N ILE A 229 2.09 5.02 7.56
CA ILE A 229 0.87 4.78 8.34
C ILE A 229 0.48 6.12 8.99
N PRO A 230 -0.25 6.99 8.26
CA PRO A 230 -0.50 8.37 8.68
C PRO A 230 -1.26 8.51 10.00
N SER A 231 -2.03 7.48 10.38
CA SER A 231 -2.75 7.45 11.66
C SER A 231 -1.80 7.37 12.86
N ILE A 232 -0.62 6.76 12.71
CA ILE A 232 0.36 6.54 13.78
C ILE A 232 1.49 7.56 13.72
N SER A 233 2.02 7.82 12.52
CA SER A 233 3.21 8.65 12.33
C SER A 233 3.14 9.39 11.00
N SER A 234 3.62 10.64 10.99
CA SER A 234 3.83 11.41 9.75
C SER A 234 5.00 10.89 8.92
N ASN A 235 5.93 10.17 9.56
CA ASN A 235 7.09 9.57 8.92
C ASN A 235 6.84 8.09 8.61
N SER A 236 7.44 7.60 7.53
CA SER A 236 7.44 6.17 7.20
C SER A 236 8.13 5.32 8.28
N ILE A 237 7.55 4.18 8.60
CA ILE A 237 8.03 3.22 9.60
C ILE A 237 8.79 2.11 8.87
N THR A 238 9.95 1.73 9.37
CA THR A 238 10.75 0.64 8.80
C THR A 238 10.15 -0.70 9.22
N ILE A 239 10.09 -1.65 8.28
CA ILE A 239 9.56 -2.99 8.54
C ILE A 239 10.59 -3.77 9.38
N ASP A 240 10.20 -4.19 10.58
CA ASP A 240 11.06 -4.85 11.57
C ASP A 240 10.96 -6.40 11.53
N ASP A 241 10.35 -6.95 10.48
CA ASP A 241 10.29 -8.39 10.28
C ASP A 241 11.67 -8.97 9.87
N PRO A 242 12.15 -10.05 10.51
CA PRO A 242 13.37 -10.75 10.10
C PRO A 242 13.34 -11.24 8.65
N GLU A 243 12.18 -11.54 8.07
CA GLU A 243 12.03 -12.00 6.69
C GLU A 243 12.17 -10.85 5.67
N SER A 244 12.06 -9.59 6.11
CA SER A 244 12.21 -8.41 5.25
C SER A 244 13.58 -8.35 4.55
N LYS A 245 14.62 -9.00 5.10
CA LYS A 245 15.94 -9.12 4.46
C LYS A 245 15.89 -9.89 3.14
N TYR A 246 14.97 -10.84 3.00
CA TYR A 246 14.81 -11.69 1.81
C TYR A 246 13.85 -11.11 0.78
N MET A 247 13.37 -9.88 1.02
CA MET A 247 12.44 -9.19 0.15
C MET A 247 13.06 -9.00 -1.24
N ARG A 248 12.38 -9.52 -2.26
CA ARG A 248 12.82 -9.48 -3.65
C ARG A 248 11.66 -9.43 -4.62
N ILE A 249 11.95 -8.99 -5.83
CA ILE A 249 11.06 -8.98 -6.97
C ILE A 249 11.71 -9.85 -8.04
N ASP A 250 10.95 -10.81 -8.56
CA ASP A 250 11.45 -11.76 -9.54
C ASP A 250 11.05 -11.36 -10.95
N PHE A 251 11.99 -11.49 -11.87
CA PHE A 251 11.80 -11.23 -13.29
C PHE A 251 12.20 -12.44 -14.12
N ILE A 252 11.64 -12.54 -15.31
CA ILE A 252 12.15 -13.41 -16.38
C ILE A 252 12.36 -12.58 -17.63
N LYS A 253 13.25 -13.05 -18.50
CA LYS A 253 13.45 -12.42 -19.81
C LYS A 253 12.29 -12.78 -20.74
N LYS A 254 11.83 -11.82 -21.55
CA LYS A 254 10.74 -11.96 -22.52
C LYS A 254 11.15 -12.73 -23.78
N ASP A 255 12.00 -13.72 -23.62
CA ASP A 255 12.50 -14.55 -24.72
C ASP A 255 11.49 -15.67 -25.04
N LEU A 256 11.52 -16.14 -26.29
CA LEU A 256 10.77 -17.34 -26.67
C LEU A 256 11.58 -18.58 -26.34
N ILE A 257 10.98 -19.49 -25.59
CA ILE A 257 11.58 -20.77 -25.26
C ILE A 257 10.96 -21.83 -26.18
N PRO A 258 11.74 -22.50 -27.04
CA PRO A 258 11.21 -23.57 -27.89
C PRO A 258 10.76 -24.76 -27.03
N ILE A 259 9.55 -25.27 -27.28
CA ILE A 259 8.99 -26.39 -26.50
C ILE A 259 9.70 -27.70 -26.83
N ASN A 260 10.21 -27.83 -28.07
CA ASN A 260 10.92 -29.01 -28.58
C ASN A 260 10.17 -30.34 -28.32
N ALA A 261 8.83 -30.29 -28.26
CA ALA A 261 7.95 -31.44 -28.09
C ALA A 261 6.70 -31.27 -28.96
N SER A 262 6.20 -32.37 -29.50
CA SER A 262 4.93 -32.40 -30.24
C SER A 262 3.77 -32.46 -29.25
N ILE A 263 2.83 -31.52 -29.36
CA ILE A 263 1.72 -31.41 -28.40
C ILE A 263 0.53 -32.24 -28.89
N PRO A 264 0.03 -33.19 -28.10
CA PRO A 264 -1.14 -33.97 -28.46
C PRO A 264 -2.42 -33.14 -28.49
N ILE A 265 -3.35 -33.53 -29.36
CA ILE A 265 -4.69 -32.97 -29.45
C ILE A 265 -5.70 -34.06 -29.07
N GLN A 266 -6.61 -33.72 -28.17
CA GLN A 266 -7.69 -34.59 -27.73
C GLN A 266 -9.06 -33.95 -27.97
N LEU A 267 -10.01 -34.75 -28.45
CA LEU A 267 -11.42 -34.35 -28.52
C LEU A 267 -12.12 -34.69 -27.20
N PHE A 268 -12.78 -33.69 -26.62
CA PHE A 268 -13.68 -33.85 -25.48
C PHE A 268 -15.13 -33.78 -25.95
N PHE A 269 -15.93 -34.76 -25.56
CA PHE A 269 -17.33 -34.89 -25.96
C PHE A 269 -18.23 -34.68 -24.75
N PRO A 270 -18.92 -33.52 -24.63
CA PRO A 270 -19.87 -33.33 -23.55
C PRO A 270 -21.05 -34.29 -23.66
N THR A 271 -21.53 -34.76 -22.52
CA THR A 271 -22.61 -35.75 -22.43
C THR A 271 -23.89 -35.32 -23.14
N LYS A 272 -24.18 -34.01 -23.19
CA LYS A 272 -25.38 -33.43 -23.81
C LYS A 272 -25.56 -33.80 -25.28
N ASN A 273 -24.48 -33.91 -26.05
CA ASN A 273 -24.54 -34.13 -27.50
C ASN A 273 -24.03 -35.52 -27.92
N ASN A 274 -23.82 -36.43 -26.96
CA ASN A 274 -23.16 -37.72 -27.19
C ASN A 274 -23.89 -38.64 -28.19
N SER A 275 -25.21 -38.47 -28.35
CA SER A 275 -25.99 -39.19 -29.36
C SER A 275 -25.63 -38.81 -30.80
N LYS A 276 -25.17 -37.57 -31.02
CA LYS A 276 -24.82 -37.03 -32.33
C LYS A 276 -23.30 -37.04 -32.56
N TYR A 277 -22.55 -36.55 -31.59
CA TYR A 277 -21.09 -36.42 -31.66
C TYR A 277 -20.44 -37.25 -30.56
N ASN A 278 -19.67 -38.25 -30.96
CA ASN A 278 -18.96 -39.14 -30.04
C ASN A 278 -17.67 -39.66 -30.70
N PRO A 279 -16.79 -40.34 -29.95
CA PRO A 279 -15.52 -40.84 -30.48
C PRO A 279 -15.63 -41.80 -31.67
N LYS A 280 -16.81 -42.41 -31.92
CA LYS A 280 -17.03 -43.30 -33.06
C LYS A 280 -17.51 -42.56 -34.31
N THR A 281 -18.25 -41.46 -34.14
CA THR A 281 -18.84 -40.71 -35.25
C THR A 281 -18.04 -39.47 -35.63
N THR A 282 -17.19 -38.96 -34.73
CA THR A 282 -16.46 -37.71 -34.92
C THR A 282 -14.97 -37.90 -34.69
N TYR A 283 -14.17 -37.50 -35.69
CA TYR A 283 -12.72 -37.63 -35.67
C TYR A 283 -12.02 -36.34 -36.09
N LEU A 284 -10.75 -36.22 -35.71
CA LEU A 284 -9.90 -35.09 -36.07
C LEU A 284 -9.35 -35.30 -37.49
N GLU A 285 -9.39 -34.26 -38.32
CA GLU A 285 -8.86 -34.32 -39.68
C GLU A 285 -7.38 -33.93 -39.71
N GLU A 286 -6.56 -34.74 -40.38
CA GLU A 286 -5.14 -34.47 -40.60
C GLU A 286 -4.93 -33.33 -41.60
N ASN A 287 -3.87 -32.55 -41.38
CA ASN A 287 -3.42 -31.49 -42.27
C ASN A 287 -1.97 -31.09 -41.96
N ASP A 288 -1.49 -29.99 -42.55
CA ASP A 288 -0.11 -29.52 -42.34
C ASP A 288 0.24 -29.21 -40.88
N LEU A 289 -0.75 -28.89 -40.04
CA LEU A 289 -0.56 -28.59 -38.61
C LEU A 289 -0.66 -29.84 -37.74
N ILE A 290 -1.49 -30.80 -38.15
CA ILE A 290 -1.88 -31.97 -37.35
C ILE A 290 -1.59 -33.24 -38.13
N LYS A 291 -0.77 -34.11 -37.55
CA LYS A 291 -0.52 -35.45 -38.08
C LYS A 291 -0.96 -36.50 -37.09
N ASN A 292 -1.48 -37.61 -37.60
CA ASN A 292 -1.68 -38.80 -36.79
C ASN A 292 -0.37 -39.60 -36.73
N MET A 293 0.11 -39.88 -35.53
CA MET A 293 1.27 -40.71 -35.28
C MET A 293 0.90 -41.76 -34.23
N ASN A 294 0.83 -43.03 -34.63
CA ASN A 294 0.46 -44.15 -33.76
C ASN A 294 -0.88 -43.91 -33.01
N ASP A 295 -1.92 -43.51 -33.75
CA ASP A 295 -3.27 -43.20 -33.24
C ASP A 295 -3.35 -42.01 -32.28
N VAL A 296 -2.30 -41.18 -32.23
CA VAL A 296 -2.27 -39.92 -31.49
C VAL A 296 -2.12 -38.77 -32.48
N PHE A 297 -3.07 -37.85 -32.45
CA PHE A 297 -2.98 -36.62 -33.23
C PHE A 297 -2.07 -35.61 -32.54
N LEU A 298 -1.03 -35.18 -33.25
CA LEU A 298 0.01 -34.30 -32.74
C LEU A 298 0.07 -33.00 -33.55
N VAL A 299 0.30 -31.88 -32.85
CA VAL A 299 0.74 -30.64 -33.49
C VAL A 299 2.21 -30.79 -33.89
N THR A 300 2.48 -30.77 -35.19
CA THR A 300 3.84 -30.95 -35.72
C THR A 300 4.57 -29.66 -36.03
N THR A 301 3.88 -28.52 -35.98
CA THR A 301 4.52 -27.22 -36.15
C THR A 301 5.34 -26.84 -34.92
N PRO A 302 6.52 -26.21 -35.08
CA PRO A 302 7.28 -25.67 -33.97
C PRO A 302 6.45 -24.69 -33.12
N LEU A 303 6.45 -24.91 -31.81
CA LEU A 303 5.78 -24.07 -30.84
C LEU A 303 6.76 -23.54 -29.80
N PHE A 304 6.42 -22.37 -29.25
CA PHE A 304 7.22 -21.67 -28.27
C PHE A 304 6.38 -21.32 -27.05
N ALA A 305 7.04 -21.23 -25.90
CA ALA A 305 6.50 -20.67 -24.67
C ALA A 305 7.09 -19.28 -24.43
N LYS A 306 6.33 -18.43 -23.74
CA LYS A 306 6.75 -17.10 -23.29
C LYS A 306 6.17 -16.84 -21.91
N GLY A 307 6.89 -16.09 -21.07
CA GLY A 307 6.40 -15.70 -19.75
C GLY A 307 6.52 -16.80 -18.69
N VAL A 308 7.37 -17.81 -18.93
CA VAL A 308 7.67 -18.91 -18.01
C VAL A 308 9.17 -19.21 -18.04
N SER A 309 9.71 -19.86 -17.01
CA SER A 309 11.12 -20.32 -16.97
C SER A 309 11.34 -21.59 -17.82
N GLU A 310 12.56 -21.84 -18.28
CA GLU A 310 12.95 -23.09 -18.97
C GLU A 310 12.73 -24.30 -18.07
N LEU A 311 13.11 -24.20 -16.79
CA LEU A 311 12.87 -25.25 -15.79
C LEU A 311 11.40 -25.67 -15.74
N PHE A 312 10.49 -24.69 -15.71
CA PHE A 312 9.06 -24.97 -15.74
C PHE A 312 8.66 -25.69 -17.03
N LEU A 313 9.11 -25.19 -18.19
CA LEU A 313 8.78 -25.78 -19.48
C LEU A 313 9.29 -27.22 -19.60
N ASP A 314 10.50 -27.50 -19.14
CA ASP A 314 11.07 -28.84 -19.13
C ASP A 314 10.24 -29.85 -18.35
N ILE A 315 9.59 -29.40 -17.26
CA ILE A 315 8.73 -30.24 -16.42
C ILE A 315 7.36 -30.48 -17.07
N ILE A 316 6.83 -29.49 -17.80
CA ILE A 316 5.46 -29.55 -18.32
C ILE A 316 5.37 -29.95 -19.79
N LYS A 317 6.43 -29.85 -20.61
CA LYS A 317 6.36 -30.03 -22.07
C LYS A 317 5.73 -31.35 -22.51
N ASP A 318 5.95 -32.42 -21.76
CA ASP A 318 5.39 -33.76 -22.02
C ASP A 318 4.06 -34.03 -21.27
N LYS A 319 3.56 -33.03 -20.55
CA LYS A 319 2.33 -33.09 -19.73
C LYS A 319 1.27 -32.10 -20.20
N ILE A 320 1.45 -31.51 -21.38
CA ILE A 320 0.50 -30.58 -22.00
C ILE A 320 -0.33 -31.31 -23.05
N VAL A 321 -1.64 -31.04 -23.09
CA VAL A 321 -2.54 -31.50 -24.16
C VAL A 321 -3.45 -30.36 -24.60
N ILE A 322 -3.69 -30.25 -25.90
CA ILE A 322 -4.72 -29.35 -26.44
C ILE A 322 -6.05 -30.10 -26.45
N VAL A 323 -7.02 -29.61 -25.70
CA VAL A 323 -8.35 -30.22 -25.63
C VAL A 323 -9.33 -29.39 -26.44
N ILE A 324 -10.03 -30.03 -27.36
CA ILE A 324 -11.08 -29.42 -28.19
C ILE A 324 -12.44 -29.91 -27.68
N SER A 325 -13.30 -29.00 -27.24
CA SER A 325 -14.66 -29.34 -26.85
C SER A 325 -15.56 -29.44 -28.07
N VAL A 326 -16.05 -30.65 -28.37
CA VAL A 326 -16.98 -30.95 -29.46
C VAL A 326 -18.41 -30.60 -29.02
N ASP A 327 -18.65 -29.30 -28.87
CA ASP A 327 -19.95 -28.71 -28.52
C ASP A 327 -20.26 -27.53 -29.44
N PRO A 328 -20.76 -27.78 -30.66
CA PRO A 328 -21.12 -26.71 -31.58
C PRO A 328 -22.36 -25.98 -31.03
N LYS A 329 -22.16 -24.82 -30.40
CA LYS A 329 -23.24 -24.00 -29.81
C LYS A 329 -23.98 -23.14 -30.83
N ASP A 330 -23.33 -22.82 -31.96
CA ASP A 330 -23.82 -21.86 -32.95
C ASP A 330 -23.94 -22.49 -34.35
N HIS A 331 -24.71 -21.85 -35.24
CA HIS A 331 -24.74 -22.15 -36.68
C HIS A 331 -23.36 -22.10 -37.35
N SER A 332 -22.38 -21.43 -36.73
CA SER A 332 -21.00 -21.33 -37.23
C SER A 332 -20.20 -22.64 -37.13
N HIS A 333 -20.70 -23.63 -36.37
CA HIS A 333 -20.01 -24.90 -36.09
C HIS A 333 -18.58 -24.72 -35.55
N SER A 334 -18.30 -23.57 -34.93
CA SER A 334 -17.00 -23.30 -34.31
C SER A 334 -16.87 -24.02 -32.98
N LEU A 335 -15.70 -24.61 -32.74
CA LEU A 335 -15.40 -25.36 -31.51
C LEU A 335 -14.41 -24.58 -30.64
N LYS A 336 -14.58 -24.68 -29.33
CA LYS A 336 -13.67 -24.07 -28.35
C LYS A 336 -12.57 -25.06 -27.99
N TRP A 337 -11.40 -24.53 -27.66
CA TRP A 337 -10.27 -25.31 -27.19
C TRP A 337 -9.56 -24.63 -26.03
N ASN A 338 -8.83 -25.42 -25.27
CA ASN A 338 -7.95 -24.94 -24.20
C ASN A 338 -6.73 -25.85 -24.09
N ILE A 339 -5.72 -25.34 -23.41
CA ILE A 339 -4.58 -26.13 -22.94
C ILE A 339 -5.02 -26.79 -21.64
N ASN A 340 -4.71 -28.08 -21.49
CA ASN A 340 -4.89 -28.82 -20.26
C ASN A 340 -3.57 -29.46 -19.83
N TYR A 341 -3.43 -29.73 -18.53
CA TYR A 341 -2.21 -30.27 -17.93
C TYR A 341 -2.49 -31.61 -17.29
N ILE A 342 -1.73 -32.62 -17.69
CA ILE A 342 -1.81 -33.97 -17.16
C ILE A 342 -1.02 -34.01 -15.84
N LEU A 343 -1.64 -34.53 -14.77
CA LEU A 343 -1.01 -34.72 -13.45
C LEU A 343 -0.31 -33.44 -12.91
N ALA A 344 -0.99 -32.30 -13.00
CA ALA A 344 -0.43 -31.00 -12.62
C ALA A 344 0.15 -30.94 -11.18
N ILE A 345 -0.43 -31.68 -10.24
CA ILE A 345 0.05 -31.75 -8.85
C ILE A 345 1.41 -32.46 -8.76
N GLU A 346 1.63 -33.51 -9.56
CA GLU A 346 2.91 -34.22 -9.61
C GLU A 346 3.97 -33.35 -10.29
N ALA A 347 3.60 -32.66 -11.36
CA ALA A 347 4.45 -31.67 -12.02
C ALA A 347 4.86 -30.54 -11.05
N GLU A 348 3.95 -30.06 -10.19
CA GLU A 348 4.28 -29.07 -9.15
C GLU A 348 5.34 -29.61 -8.18
N LYS A 349 5.19 -30.84 -7.70
CA LYS A 349 6.14 -31.47 -6.78
C LYS A 349 7.52 -31.64 -7.44
N GLU A 350 7.54 -32.10 -8.69
CA GLU A 350 8.78 -32.28 -9.46
C GLU A 350 9.49 -30.94 -9.69
N TYR A 351 8.74 -29.90 -10.07
CA TYR A 351 9.28 -28.54 -10.22
C TYR A 351 9.90 -28.03 -8.92
N VAL A 352 9.20 -28.16 -7.79
CA VAL A 352 9.70 -27.74 -6.49
C VAL A 352 10.96 -28.51 -6.11
N ALA A 353 10.98 -29.83 -6.26
CA ALA A 353 12.13 -30.65 -5.94
C ALA A 353 13.36 -30.25 -6.77
N LYS A 354 13.19 -30.08 -8.08
CA LYS A 354 14.26 -29.70 -8.99
C LYS A 354 14.77 -28.28 -8.71
N ALA A 355 13.86 -27.31 -8.54
CA ALA A 355 14.21 -25.94 -8.19
C ALA A 355 14.97 -25.83 -6.85
N LEU A 356 14.59 -26.63 -5.84
CA LEU A 356 15.30 -26.67 -4.56
C LEU A 356 16.69 -27.28 -4.70
N SER A 357 16.86 -28.30 -5.54
CA SER A 357 18.14 -28.97 -5.79
C SER A 357 19.12 -28.11 -6.57
N GLU A 358 18.62 -27.31 -7.51
CA GLU A 358 19.40 -26.40 -8.35
C GLU A 358 19.66 -25.04 -7.67
N GLU A 359 19.15 -24.83 -6.44
CA GLU A 359 19.35 -23.57 -5.72
C GLU A 359 20.79 -23.41 -5.24
N THR A 360 21.55 -22.60 -5.96
CA THR A 360 22.93 -22.21 -5.63
C THR A 360 23.02 -20.93 -4.81
N ASP A 361 21.92 -20.17 -4.64
CA ASP A 361 21.94 -18.91 -3.91
C ASP A 361 22.03 -19.16 -2.39
N ASN A 362 23.16 -18.77 -1.80
CA ASN A 362 23.43 -18.92 -0.38
C ASN A 362 22.47 -18.11 0.51
N GLU A 363 21.93 -17.00 0.04
CA GLU A 363 20.93 -16.21 0.79
C GLU A 363 19.57 -16.91 0.78
N LEU A 364 19.18 -17.50 -0.35
CA LEU A 364 17.93 -18.27 -0.45
C LEU A 364 17.97 -19.54 0.40
N ARG A 365 19.14 -20.16 0.57
CA ARG A 365 19.31 -21.31 1.47
C ARG A 365 19.09 -20.99 2.95
N LYS A 366 19.24 -19.72 3.36
CA LYS A 366 18.99 -19.27 4.73
C LYS A 366 17.50 -19.09 5.05
N ILE A 367 16.63 -19.07 4.04
CA ILE A 367 15.18 -19.00 4.22
C ILE A 367 14.67 -20.34 4.75
N GLN A 368 13.72 -20.30 5.67
CA GLN A 368 13.10 -21.51 6.22
C GLN A 368 12.53 -22.41 5.10
N PRO A 369 12.80 -23.73 5.11
CA PRO A 369 12.47 -24.62 3.98
C PRO A 369 11.00 -24.59 3.55
N HIS A 370 10.07 -24.54 4.51
CA HIS A 370 8.64 -24.54 4.24
C HIS A 370 8.17 -23.26 3.51
N LEU A 371 8.80 -22.11 3.77
CA LEU A 371 8.49 -20.85 3.09
C LEU A 371 8.97 -20.89 1.64
N ARG A 372 10.16 -21.46 1.40
CA ARG A 372 10.70 -21.66 0.05
C ARG A 372 9.80 -22.58 -0.77
N GLU A 373 9.39 -23.71 -0.19
CA GLU A 373 8.48 -24.66 -0.85
C GLU A 373 7.16 -23.99 -1.20
N LYS A 374 6.53 -23.29 -0.25
CA LYS A 374 5.26 -22.57 -0.49
C LYS A 374 5.39 -21.56 -1.63
N TYR A 375 6.50 -20.82 -1.64
CA TYR A 375 6.80 -19.85 -2.69
C TYR A 375 6.99 -20.51 -4.07
N LEU A 376 7.77 -21.59 -4.16
CA LEU A 376 7.98 -22.29 -5.43
C LEU A 376 6.69 -22.91 -5.98
N LYS A 377 5.81 -23.42 -5.09
CA LYS A 377 4.47 -23.87 -5.49
C LYS A 377 3.63 -22.74 -6.06
N ASN A 378 3.62 -21.57 -5.42
CA ASN A 378 2.89 -20.40 -5.92
C ASN A 378 3.44 -19.94 -7.28
N ARG A 379 4.76 -19.90 -7.44
CA ARG A 379 5.42 -19.58 -8.72
C ARG A 379 5.03 -20.57 -9.82
N PHE A 380 5.05 -21.87 -9.54
CA PHE A 380 4.62 -22.90 -10.49
C PHE A 380 3.17 -22.69 -10.95
N ARG A 381 2.25 -22.43 -10.01
CA ARG A 381 0.85 -22.14 -10.32
C ARG A 381 0.68 -20.85 -11.12
N SER A 382 1.46 -19.81 -10.80
CA SER A 382 1.51 -18.57 -11.58
C SER A 382 1.93 -18.84 -13.02
N PHE A 383 2.98 -19.66 -13.23
CA PHE A 383 3.40 -20.08 -14.57
C PHE A 383 2.33 -20.89 -15.31
N LEU A 384 1.66 -21.85 -14.66
CA LEU A 384 0.53 -22.58 -15.29
C LEU A 384 -0.57 -21.64 -15.79
N ASN A 385 -0.90 -20.61 -15.00
CA ASN A 385 -1.93 -19.64 -15.33
C ASN A 385 -1.50 -18.68 -16.47
N LYS A 386 -0.22 -18.31 -16.51
CA LYS A 386 0.36 -17.41 -17.52
C LYS A 386 0.79 -18.13 -18.80
N PHE A 387 1.01 -19.45 -18.76
CA PHE A 387 1.53 -20.22 -19.88
C PHE A 387 0.64 -20.11 -21.12
N ARG A 388 1.24 -19.75 -22.25
CA ARG A 388 0.57 -19.67 -23.55
C ARG A 388 1.50 -20.25 -24.62
N LEU A 389 0.89 -20.89 -25.61
CA LEU A 389 1.59 -21.36 -26.81
C LEU A 389 1.72 -20.23 -27.84
N TRP A 390 2.87 -20.17 -28.48
CA TRP A 390 3.21 -19.21 -29.53
C TRP A 390 3.69 -19.94 -30.77
N SER A 391 3.32 -19.44 -31.95
CA SER A 391 3.81 -19.96 -33.24
C SER A 391 5.04 -19.21 -33.76
N SER A 392 5.22 -17.95 -33.34
CA SER A 392 6.42 -17.14 -33.62
C SER A 392 6.58 -16.02 -32.58
N SER A 393 7.65 -15.23 -32.67
CA SER A 393 8.03 -14.14 -31.74
C SER A 393 6.90 -13.16 -31.39
N GLU A 394 5.95 -12.96 -32.30
CA GLU A 394 4.88 -11.98 -32.16
C GLU A 394 3.47 -12.59 -32.21
N LYS A 395 3.34 -13.91 -32.39
CA LYS A 395 2.04 -14.55 -32.65
C LYS A 395 1.73 -15.64 -31.65
N LYS A 396 0.74 -15.37 -30.79
CA LYS A 396 0.08 -16.38 -29.96
C LYS A 396 -0.55 -17.43 -30.87
N LEU A 397 -0.47 -18.70 -30.48
CA LEU A 397 -1.15 -19.78 -31.17
C LEU A 397 -2.66 -19.55 -31.08
N ASN A 398 -3.30 -19.39 -32.22
CA ASN A 398 -4.74 -19.25 -32.32
C ASN A 398 -5.29 -20.25 -33.33
N LEU A 399 -5.95 -21.29 -32.81
CA LEU A 399 -6.55 -22.34 -33.62
C LEU A 399 -8.01 -21.98 -33.92
N LYS A 400 -8.34 -21.91 -35.21
CA LYS A 400 -9.70 -21.88 -35.73
C LYS A 400 -10.16 -23.30 -35.97
N ILE A 401 -11.09 -23.76 -35.15
CA ILE A 401 -11.56 -25.14 -35.14
C ILE A 401 -13.02 -25.17 -35.55
N LYS A 402 -13.34 -25.98 -36.56
CA LYS A 402 -14.70 -26.11 -37.08
C LYS A 402 -15.09 -27.57 -37.23
N LEU A 403 -16.35 -27.86 -36.96
CA LEU A 403 -16.95 -29.15 -37.25
C LEU A 403 -17.56 -29.12 -38.66
N LYS A 404 -17.08 -29.97 -39.57
CA LYS A 404 -17.58 -30.11 -40.95
C LYS A 404 -17.82 -31.58 -41.25
N ASN A 405 -19.06 -31.96 -41.57
CA ASN A 405 -19.42 -33.34 -41.92
C ASN A 405 -18.85 -34.36 -40.92
N ASP A 406 -19.07 -34.11 -39.62
CA ASP A 406 -18.58 -34.91 -38.50
C ASP A 406 -17.04 -35.02 -38.38
N LYS A 407 -16.29 -34.22 -39.14
CA LYS A 407 -14.85 -34.05 -38.96
C LYS A 407 -14.52 -32.75 -38.25
N VAL A 408 -13.61 -32.83 -37.29
CA VAL A 408 -13.03 -31.66 -36.64
C VAL A 408 -11.85 -31.18 -37.46
N VAL A 409 -12.00 -30.01 -38.09
CA VAL A 409 -10.96 -29.37 -38.90
C VAL A 409 -10.32 -28.27 -38.10
N VAL A 410 -9.01 -28.38 -37.88
CA VAL A 410 -8.22 -27.37 -37.17
C VAL A 410 -7.38 -26.60 -38.17
N SER A 411 -7.43 -25.28 -38.10
CA SER A 411 -6.62 -24.39 -38.94
C SER A 411 -5.97 -23.31 -38.09
N SER A 412 -4.77 -22.89 -38.46
CA SER A 412 -4.14 -21.73 -37.82
C SER A 412 -4.80 -20.46 -38.36
N SER A 413 -5.24 -19.57 -37.49
CA SER A 413 -5.68 -18.26 -37.95
C SER A 413 -4.46 -17.47 -38.44
N LYS A 414 -4.34 -17.24 -39.75
CA LYS A 414 -3.59 -16.07 -40.22
C LYS A 414 -4.37 -14.85 -39.71
N SER A 415 -3.89 -14.23 -38.63
CA SER A 415 -4.40 -12.90 -38.27
C SER A 415 -3.97 -11.99 -39.40
N THR A 416 -4.94 -11.54 -40.20
CA THR A 416 -4.79 -10.36 -41.04
C THR A 416 -4.33 -9.22 -40.15
N LYS A 417 -3.30 -8.51 -40.61
CA LYS A 417 -2.76 -7.31 -39.97
C LYS A 417 -3.85 -6.28 -39.73
#